data_AF-A0A4R3URY1-F1
#
_entry.id   AF-A0A4R3URY1-F1
#
_cell.length_a   1.000
_cell.length_b   1.000
_cell.length_c   1.000
_cell.angle_alpha   90.00
_cell.angle_beta   90.00
_cell.angle_gamma   90.00
#
_symmetry.space_group_name_H-M   'P 1'
#
loop_
_entity.id
_entity.type
_entity.pdbx_description
1 polymer ?
#
loop_
_entity_poly.entity_id
_entity_poly.type
_entity_poly.pdbx_seq_one_letter_code
_entity_poly.pdbx_strand_id
1 'polypeptide(L)'
;MIALAFRPQRRVLPWLLLSCAGLAVGPVLAFAGMGTWRLFVVVGLAPLLEEIVFRAGVQAELTPLMRSGHAANLVTSTLFGLAHGLVAGPAHGMAVLLPSLLLGECWRRRPRLGPCVALHGAMNAAWLLGLDAMWAGGLAPLTPSFATG
;
A
#
# COMPACT_ATOMS: atom_id res chain seq x y z
N MET A 1 -24.57 4.66 34.00
CA MET A 1 -25.69 4.52 33.04
C MET A 1 -25.11 4.57 31.63
N ILE A 2 -25.44 3.54 30.84
CA ILE A 2 -25.24 3.35 29.40
C ILE A 2 -23.77 3.36 28.91
N ALA A 3 -23.08 2.25 29.17
CA ALA A 3 -22.05 1.76 28.26
C ALA A 3 -22.77 1.34 26.96
N LEU A 4 -22.77 2.23 25.95
CA LEU A 4 -23.14 1.85 24.59
C LEU A 4 -22.09 0.85 24.11
N ALA A 5 -22.38 -0.44 24.33
CA ALA A 5 -21.69 -1.54 23.69
C ALA A 5 -21.97 -1.43 22.18
N PHE A 6 -21.18 -0.60 21.49
CA PHE A 6 -20.96 -0.73 20.07
C PHE A 6 -20.44 -2.15 19.85
N ARG A 7 -21.33 -3.09 19.58
CA ARG A 7 -20.95 -4.36 18.96
C ARG A 7 -20.41 -3.97 17.59
N PRO A 8 -19.09 -4.10 17.32
CA PRO A 8 -18.58 -3.81 16.00
C PRO A 8 -19.27 -4.79 15.07
N GLN A 9 -20.08 -4.27 14.15
CA GLN A 9 -20.71 -5.08 13.13
C GLN A 9 -19.58 -5.46 12.16
N ARG A 10 -18.86 -6.54 12.49
CA ARG A 10 -17.68 -7.08 11.80
C ARG A 10 -18.06 -7.38 10.35
N ARG A 11 -17.77 -6.47 9.42
CA ARG A 11 -18.04 -6.66 8.00
C ARG A 11 -16.71 -6.52 7.27
N VAL A 12 -16.00 -7.63 7.11
CA VAL A 12 -14.80 -7.76 6.27
C VAL A 12 -15.15 -7.59 4.78
N LEU A 13 -16.39 -7.96 4.42
CA LEU A 13 -16.91 -7.93 3.05
C LEU A 13 -16.84 -6.54 2.36
N PRO A 14 -17.29 -5.42 2.93
CA PRO A 14 -17.12 -4.09 2.32
C PRO A 14 -15.65 -3.72 2.12
N TRP A 15 -14.73 -4.17 2.98
CA TRP A 15 -13.29 -3.91 2.80
C TRP A 15 -12.67 -4.77 1.72
N LEU A 16 -13.09 -6.03 1.59
CA LEU A 16 -12.71 -6.88 0.46
C LEU A 16 -13.27 -6.33 -0.85
N LEU A 17 -14.52 -5.86 -0.85
CA LEU A 17 -15.13 -5.18 -1.99
C LEU A 17 -14.46 -3.84 -2.30
N LEU A 18 -14.01 -3.08 -1.29
CA LEU A 18 -13.20 -1.86 -1.47
C LEU A 18 -11.76 -2.16 -1.88
N SER A 19 -11.19 -3.30 -1.51
CA SER A 19 -9.88 -3.76 -2.00
C SER A 19 -9.98 -4.17 -3.47
N CYS A 20 -11.10 -4.79 -3.85
CA CYS A 20 -11.43 -5.04 -5.25
C CYS A 20 -11.85 -3.75 -6.00
N ALA A 21 -12.52 -2.79 -5.36
CA ALA A 21 -12.91 -1.51 -5.96
C ALA A 21 -11.80 -0.46 -5.95
N GLY A 22 -10.74 -0.67 -5.15
CA GLY A 22 -9.46 0.05 -5.17
C GLY A 22 -8.73 -0.08 -6.51
N LEU A 23 -9.25 -0.89 -7.43
CA LEU A 23 -9.02 -0.79 -8.87
C LEU A 23 -9.29 0.61 -9.47
N ALA A 24 -9.84 1.56 -8.70
CA ALA A 24 -10.09 2.93 -9.11
C ALA A 24 -8.97 3.95 -8.77
N VAL A 25 -7.69 3.55 -8.67
CA VAL A 25 -6.56 4.51 -8.70
C VAL A 25 -6.08 4.79 -10.14
N GLY A 26 -6.56 4.01 -11.12
CA GLY A 26 -6.32 4.22 -12.55
C GLY A 26 -6.63 5.63 -13.08
N PRO A 27 -7.72 6.32 -12.65
CA PRO A 27 -8.04 7.66 -13.15
C PRO A 27 -7.18 8.79 -12.55
N VAL A 28 -6.53 8.59 -11.40
CA VAL A 28 -5.70 9.62 -10.76
C VAL A 28 -4.35 9.77 -11.47
N LEU A 29 -3.87 8.68 -12.09
CA LEU A 29 -2.70 8.70 -12.98
C LEU A 29 -3.03 9.28 -14.37
N ALA A 30 -4.30 9.30 -14.78
CA ALA A 30 -4.74 9.82 -16.08
C ALA A 30 -4.81 11.36 -16.16
N PHE A 31 -4.72 12.08 -15.03
CA PHE A 31 -4.79 13.55 -14.96
C PHE A 31 -3.50 14.25 -14.49
N ALA A 32 -2.35 13.58 -14.50
CA ALA A 32 -1.09 14.14 -13.98
C ALA A 32 -0.19 14.76 -15.08
N GLY A 33 -0.56 15.95 -15.54
CA GLY A 33 0.27 16.80 -16.40
C GLY A 33 1.20 17.79 -15.68
N MET A 34 1.39 17.69 -14.35
CA MET A 34 2.23 18.65 -13.59
C MET A 34 3.02 17.93 -12.49
N GLY A 35 4.35 18.04 -12.51
CA GLY A 35 5.27 17.22 -11.69
C GLY A 35 4.99 17.23 -10.18
N THR A 36 4.62 18.36 -9.60
CA THR A 36 4.30 18.49 -8.16
C THR A 36 3.01 17.78 -7.77
N TRP A 37 2.00 17.79 -8.64
CA TRP A 37 0.74 17.08 -8.40
C TRP A 37 0.94 15.57 -8.37
N ARG A 38 1.74 15.03 -9.30
CA ARG A 38 2.11 13.61 -9.31
C ARG A 38 2.82 13.21 -8.02
N LEU A 39 3.75 14.04 -7.54
CA LEU A 39 4.45 13.79 -6.27
C LEU A 39 3.49 13.77 -5.08
N PHE A 40 2.59 14.75 -4.98
CA PHE A 40 1.59 14.80 -3.92
C PHE A 40 0.71 13.54 -3.91
N VAL A 41 0.26 13.10 -5.09
CA VAL A 41 -0.54 11.89 -5.23
C VAL A 41 0.25 10.66 -4.80
N VAL A 42 1.43 10.42 -5.37
CA VAL A 42 2.17 9.15 -5.20
C VAL A 42 2.79 9.03 -3.80
N VAL A 43 3.23 10.12 -3.20
CA VAL A 43 3.92 10.10 -1.88
C VAL A 43 2.97 10.38 -0.73
N GLY A 44 1.82 11.03 -0.98
CA GLY A 44 0.87 11.43 0.06
C GLY A 44 -0.49 10.75 -0.07
N LEU A 45 -1.25 11.14 -1.09
CA LEU A 45 -2.66 10.78 -1.18
C LEU A 45 -2.88 9.27 -1.41
N ALA A 46 -2.13 8.66 -2.33
CA ALA A 46 -2.25 7.22 -2.59
C ALA A 46 -1.86 6.38 -1.36
N PRO A 47 -0.69 6.58 -0.71
CA PRO A 47 -0.37 5.92 0.55
C PRO A 47 -1.42 6.09 1.64
N LEU A 48 -2.02 7.29 1.78
CA LEU A 48 -3.08 7.52 2.75
C LEU A 48 -4.31 6.63 2.48
N LEU A 49 -4.79 6.62 1.24
CA LEU A 49 -5.97 5.83 0.85
C LEU A 49 -5.69 4.33 0.97
N GLU A 50 -4.51 3.90 0.54
CA GLU A 50 -4.09 2.50 0.61
C GLU A 50 -3.97 2.00 2.05
N GLU A 51 -3.33 2.75 2.94
CA GLU A 51 -3.21 2.33 4.34
C GLU A 51 -4.56 2.36 5.08
N ILE A 52 -5.50 3.25 4.69
CA ILE A 52 -6.89 3.20 5.20
C ILE A 52 -7.55 1.89 4.80
N VAL A 53 -7.48 1.51 3.52
CA VAL A 53 -8.15 0.30 3.02
C VAL A 53 -7.49 -0.96 3.59
N PHE A 54 -6.16 -1.08 3.46
CA PHE A 54 -5.46 -2.31 3.75
C PHE A 54 -5.13 -2.47 5.25
N ARG A 55 -4.74 -1.41 5.97
CA ARG A 55 -4.42 -1.55 7.41
C ARG A 55 -5.64 -1.35 8.28
N ALA A 56 -6.26 -0.18 8.20
CA ALA A 56 -7.39 0.15 9.07
C ALA A 56 -8.67 -0.61 8.68
N GLY A 57 -8.81 -1.00 7.42
CA GLY A 57 -9.85 -1.91 6.95
C GLY A 57 -9.43 -3.37 7.09
N VAL A 58 -8.77 -3.91 6.06
CA VAL A 58 -8.54 -5.36 5.90
C VAL A 58 -7.76 -5.96 7.08
N GLN A 59 -6.58 -5.45 7.40
CA GLN A 59 -5.73 -6.04 8.45
C GLN A 59 -6.35 -5.91 9.84
N ALA A 60 -6.94 -4.77 10.16
CA ALA A 60 -7.61 -4.54 11.44
C ALA A 60 -8.81 -5.48 11.64
N GLU A 61 -9.60 -5.72 10.60
CA GLU A 61 -10.74 -6.63 10.64
C GLU A 61 -10.33 -8.11 10.64
N LEU A 62 -9.24 -8.47 9.95
CA LEU A 62 -8.71 -9.84 9.94
C LEU A 62 -8.00 -10.21 11.25
N THR A 63 -7.33 -9.26 11.90
CA THR A 63 -6.56 -9.52 13.13
C THR A 63 -7.35 -10.25 14.21
N PRO A 64 -8.59 -9.86 14.57
CA PRO A 64 -9.37 -10.58 15.58
C PRO A 64 -10.03 -11.87 15.06
N LEU A 65 -9.99 -12.15 13.75
CA LEU A 65 -10.50 -13.38 13.14
C LEU A 65 -9.42 -14.45 13.00
N MET A 66 -8.15 -14.05 13.06
CA MET A 66 -7.01 -14.92 12.89
C MET A 66 -6.30 -15.15 14.23
N ARG A 67 -5.66 -16.32 14.37
CA ARG A 67 -4.91 -16.67 15.59
C ARG A 67 -3.64 -15.85 15.80
N SER A 68 -3.22 -15.07 14.79
CA SER A 68 -1.98 -14.30 14.82
C SER A 68 -2.11 -13.04 13.97
N GLY A 69 -1.68 -11.89 14.52
CA GLY A 69 -1.58 -10.64 13.76
C GLY A 69 -0.57 -10.73 12.59
N HIS A 70 0.39 -11.65 12.65
CA HIS A 70 1.28 -11.93 11.53
C HIS A 70 0.55 -12.60 10.37
N ALA A 71 -0.42 -13.47 10.65
CA ALA A 71 -1.23 -14.09 9.61
C ALA A 71 -2.16 -13.07 8.94
N ALA A 72 -2.75 -12.14 9.72
CA ALA A 72 -3.52 -11.03 9.18
C ALA A 72 -2.66 -10.09 8.31
N ASN A 73 -1.42 -9.82 8.72
CA ASN A 73 -0.46 -9.06 7.91
C ASN A 73 -0.15 -9.78 6.59
N LEU A 74 0.16 -11.08 6.64
CA LEU A 74 0.49 -11.86 5.45
C LEU A 74 -0.66 -11.83 4.44
N VAL A 75 -1.89 -12.12 4.88
CA VAL A 75 -3.07 -12.10 4.00
C VAL A 75 -3.30 -10.71 3.42
N THR A 76 -3.23 -9.66 4.24
CA THR A 76 -3.40 -8.28 3.78
C THR A 76 -2.34 -7.90 2.75
N SER A 77 -1.08 -8.28 2.98
CA SER A 77 0.03 -7.97 2.08
C SER A 77 -0.07 -8.73 0.77
N THR A 78 -0.54 -9.99 0.79
CA THR A 78 -0.84 -10.73 -0.43
C THR A 78 -1.94 -10.05 -1.24
N LEU A 79 -3.02 -9.60 -0.59
CA LEU A 79 -4.09 -8.85 -1.27
C LEU A 79 -3.59 -7.54 -1.88
N PHE A 80 -2.73 -6.82 -1.15
CA PHE A 80 -2.09 -5.59 -1.64
C PHE A 80 -1.22 -5.83 -2.88
N GLY A 81 -0.37 -6.87 -2.84
CA GLY A 81 0.47 -7.25 -3.97
C GLY A 81 -0.33 -7.75 -5.18
N LEU A 82 -1.42 -8.48 -4.96
CA LEU A 82 -2.34 -8.88 -6.03
C LEU A 82 -3.01 -7.65 -6.68
N ALA A 83 -3.49 -6.69 -5.89
CA ALA A 83 -4.08 -5.46 -6.41
C ALA A 83 -3.09 -4.69 -7.30
N HIS A 84 -1.83 -4.55 -6.85
CA HIS A 84 -0.77 -3.93 -7.64
C HIS A 84 -0.39 -4.75 -8.88
N GLY A 85 -0.37 -6.08 -8.77
CA GLY A 85 -0.07 -6.98 -9.87
C GLY A 85 -1.11 -6.93 -11.00
N LEU A 86 -2.39 -6.74 -10.66
CA LEU A 86 -3.47 -6.56 -11.62
C LEU A 86 -3.39 -5.24 -12.39
N VAL A 87 -2.84 -4.19 -11.78
CA VAL A 87 -2.76 -2.85 -12.37
C VAL A 87 -1.45 -2.62 -13.12
N ALA A 88 -0.31 -3.04 -12.56
CA ALA A 88 1.03 -2.72 -13.05
C ALA A 88 1.87 -3.95 -13.44
N GLY A 89 1.26 -5.14 -13.41
CA GLY A 89 1.88 -6.40 -13.81
C GLY A 89 2.51 -7.20 -12.66
N PRO A 90 2.74 -8.52 -12.85
CA PRO A 90 3.10 -9.43 -11.77
C PRO A 90 4.41 -9.08 -11.05
N ALA A 91 5.42 -8.60 -11.78
CA ALA A 91 6.71 -8.23 -11.19
C ALA A 91 6.56 -7.09 -10.18
N HIS A 92 5.75 -6.07 -10.49
CA HIS A 92 5.47 -4.98 -9.57
C HIS A 92 4.67 -5.45 -8.36
N GLY A 93 3.66 -6.30 -8.57
CA GLY A 93 2.90 -6.92 -7.48
C GLY A 93 3.77 -7.70 -6.50
N MET A 94 4.78 -8.42 -6.99
CA MET A 94 5.75 -9.14 -6.15
C MET A 94 6.72 -8.20 -5.42
N ALA A 95 7.19 -7.15 -6.11
CA ALA A 95 8.11 -6.17 -5.53
C ALA A 95 7.51 -5.44 -4.31
N VAL A 96 6.20 -5.17 -4.33
CA VAL A 96 5.52 -4.47 -3.23
C VAL A 96 5.14 -5.34 -2.04
N LEU A 97 5.29 -6.67 -2.13
CA LEU A 97 4.96 -7.58 -1.02
C LEU A 97 5.82 -7.31 0.22
N LEU A 98 7.13 -7.17 0.03
CA LEU A 98 8.06 -6.93 1.16
C LEU A 98 7.79 -5.56 1.82
N PRO A 99 7.69 -4.44 1.08
CA PRO A 99 7.22 -3.17 1.63
C PRO A 99 5.91 -3.28 2.41
N SER A 100 4.90 -3.96 1.84
CA SER A 100 3.61 -4.14 2.52
C SER A 100 3.73 -4.95 3.81
N LEU A 101 4.56 -6.01 3.83
CA LEU A 101 4.79 -6.81 5.04
C LEU A 101 5.41 -5.97 6.16
N LEU A 102 6.35 -5.08 5.82
CA LEU A 102 6.97 -4.15 6.77
C LEU A 102 5.93 -3.16 7.33
N LEU A 103 5.10 -2.57 6.47
CA LEU A 103 4.02 -1.67 6.87
C LEU A 103 3.00 -2.37 7.78
N GLY A 104 2.61 -3.59 7.44
CA GLY A 104 1.68 -4.37 8.25
C GLY A 104 2.28 -4.82 9.59
N GLU A 105 3.60 -5.00 9.68
CA GLU A 105 4.29 -5.27 10.95
C GLU A 105 4.36 -4.00 11.82
N CYS A 106 4.61 -2.83 11.21
CA CYS A 106 4.50 -1.53 11.89
C CYS A 106 3.09 -1.32 12.47
N TRP A 107 2.06 -1.58 11.66
CA TRP A 107 0.66 -1.52 12.10
C TRP A 107 0.37 -2.48 13.27
N ARG A 108 0.82 -3.73 13.15
CA ARG A 108 0.61 -4.75 14.20
C ARG A 108 1.22 -4.35 15.53
N ARG A 109 2.41 -3.71 15.52
CA ARG A 109 3.07 -3.24 16.74
C ARG A 109 2.44 -1.96 17.29
N ARG A 110 2.05 -1.03 16.41
CA ARG A 110 1.43 0.25 16.78
C ARG A 110 0.37 0.64 15.73
N PRO A 111 -0.93 0.35 15.96
CA PRO A 111 -1.99 0.56 14.98
C PRO A 111 -2.36 2.05 14.86
N ARG A 112 -1.47 2.82 14.23
CA ARG A 112 -1.63 4.24 13.94
C ARG A 112 -1.38 4.45 12.45
N LEU A 113 -2.31 5.13 11.80
CA LEU A 113 -2.21 5.38 10.35
C LEU A 113 -1.02 6.28 10.00
N GLY A 114 -0.78 7.35 10.76
CA GLY A 114 0.27 8.35 10.45
C GLY A 114 1.65 7.74 10.17
N PRO A 115 2.22 6.92 11.06
CA PRO A 115 3.50 6.25 10.82
C PRO A 115 3.51 5.32 9.60
N CYS A 116 2.42 4.58 9.35
CA CYS A 116 2.32 3.71 8.18
C CYS A 116 2.28 4.53 6.89
N VAL A 117 1.46 5.58 6.83
CA VAL A 117 1.37 6.49 5.68
C VAL A 117 2.69 7.18 5.40
N ALA A 118 3.39 7.66 6.44
CA ALA A 118 4.69 8.30 6.29
C ALA A 118 5.76 7.31 5.77
N LEU A 119 5.80 6.09 6.30
CA LEU A 119 6.73 5.05 5.85
C LEU A 119 6.44 4.62 4.42
N HIS A 120 5.16 4.43 4.07
CA HIS A 120 4.74 4.08 2.72
C HIS A 120 5.10 5.20 1.73
N GLY A 121 4.78 6.46 2.06
CA GLY A 121 5.20 7.61 1.27
C GLY A 121 6.72 7.66 1.06
N ALA A 122 7.52 7.38 2.10
CA ALA A 122 8.97 7.30 1.99
C ALA A 122 9.44 6.17 1.06
N MET A 123 8.79 5.00 1.09
CA MET A 123 9.08 3.90 0.16
C MET A 123 8.76 4.28 -1.28
N ASN A 124 7.62 4.95 -1.52
CA ASN A 124 7.25 5.45 -2.85
C ASN A 124 8.22 6.53 -3.34
N ALA A 125 8.67 7.42 -2.46
CA ALA A 125 9.70 8.41 -2.79
C ALA A 125 11.03 7.73 -3.15
N ALA A 126 11.44 6.71 -2.40
CA ALA A 126 12.65 5.95 -2.70
C ALA A 126 12.56 5.24 -4.06
N TRP A 127 11.40 4.63 -4.37
CA TRP A 127 11.13 4.03 -5.67
C TRP A 127 11.18 5.06 -6.82
N LEU A 128 10.56 6.24 -6.64
CA LEU A 128 10.62 7.32 -7.63
C LEU A 128 12.06 7.84 -7.87
N LEU A 129 12.93 7.74 -6.87
CA LEU A 129 14.35 8.08 -6.96
C LEU A 129 15.21 6.94 -7.54
N GLY A 130 14.61 5.81 -7.93
CA GLY A 130 15.32 4.64 -8.46
C GLY A 130 16.13 3.87 -7.42
N LEU A 131 15.80 4.03 -6.13
CA LEU A 131 16.49 3.36 -5.02
C LEU A 131 16.00 1.92 -4.79
N ASP A 132 15.09 1.41 -5.62
CA ASP A 132 14.67 0.00 -5.66
C ASP A 132 15.69 -0.90 -6.39
N ALA A 133 16.49 -0.31 -7.30
CA ALA A 133 17.58 -1.00 -8.01
C ALA A 133 18.67 -1.56 -7.08
N MET A 134 18.80 -1.06 -5.85
CA MET A 134 19.82 -1.52 -4.90
C MET A 134 19.47 -2.85 -4.20
N TRP A 135 18.20 -3.26 -4.19
CA TRP A 135 17.75 -4.50 -3.54
C TRP A 135 17.68 -5.70 -4.50
N ALA A 136 17.67 -5.45 -5.82
CA ALA A 136 17.55 -6.49 -6.84
C ALA A 136 18.87 -7.23 -7.16
N GLY A 137 19.98 -6.94 -6.46
CA GLY A 137 21.22 -7.69 -6.62
C GLY A 137 21.79 -7.64 -8.04
N GLY A 138 22.29 -6.47 -8.45
CA GLY A 138 23.26 -6.35 -9.54
C GLY A 138 22.69 -6.31 -10.97
N LEU A 139 22.68 -5.11 -11.56
CA LEU A 139 23.57 -4.68 -12.67
C LEU A 139 22.95 -3.49 -13.43
N ALA A 140 23.79 -2.47 -13.59
CA ALA A 140 23.65 -1.23 -14.36
C ALA A 140 22.67 -0.16 -13.85
N PRO A 141 23.15 1.05 -13.53
CA PRO A 141 22.31 2.23 -13.59
C PRO A 141 21.93 2.44 -15.06
N LEU A 142 20.64 2.38 -15.38
CA LEU A 142 20.15 2.93 -16.63
C LEU A 142 20.33 4.45 -16.51
N THR A 143 21.39 4.95 -17.13
CA THR A 143 21.51 6.38 -17.41
C THR A 143 20.24 6.84 -18.12
N PRO A 144 19.65 7.98 -17.74
CA PRO A 144 18.59 8.55 -18.54
C PRO A 144 19.24 9.09 -19.81
N SER A 145 19.07 8.41 -20.94
CA SER A 145 19.40 8.97 -22.25
C SER A 145 18.39 10.04 -22.63
N PHE A 146 18.50 11.21 -22.00
CA PHE A 146 17.97 12.47 -22.53
C PHE A 146 19.05 13.11 -23.41
N ALA A 147 19.22 12.60 -24.62
CA ALA A 147 20.02 13.13 -25.72
C ALA A 147 19.77 12.15 -26.89
N THR A 148 19.31 12.47 -28.09
CA THR A 148 19.22 13.68 -28.92
C THR A 148 18.41 13.29 -30.17
N GLY A 149 17.61 14.20 -30.73
CA GLY A 149 17.11 14.12 -32.12
C GLY A 149 15.62 13.88 -32.27
#